data_AF-A0A966VG02-F1
#
_entry.id   AF-A0A966VG02-F1
#
_cell.length_a   1.000
_cell.length_b   1.000
_cell.length_c   1.000
_cell.angle_alpha   90.00
_cell.angle_beta   90.00
_cell.angle_gamma   90.00
#
_symmetry.space_group_name_H-M   'P 1'
#
loop_
_entity.id
_entity.type
_entity.pdbx_description
1 polymer ?
#
loop_
_entity_poly.entity_id
_entity_poly.type
_entity_poly.pdbx_seq_one_letter_code
_entity_poly.pdbx_strand_id
1 'polypeptide(L)'
;PYNPTGSTVHVNFNTSKTERWETDGQRCHVNWVILDSDWESEFCRVAESHPRVLAYVKNHNLGLEVPYRFVAEMRKYRPDFIVLVDDGKGKEDPLNLVVEIKGFRGEDARVKKETMDVYWIPGVNNLGTHGRWAFAEFTDVWQMEADFATKVEAEFNKMIDRATAEPGNGSN
;
A
#
# COMPACT_ATOMS: atom_id res chain seq x y z
N PRO A 1 -23.29 -8.77 -11.45
CA PRO A 1 -22.46 -8.12 -12.50
C PRO A 1 -21.04 -7.87 -11.95
N TYR A 2 -20.00 -8.26 -12.68
CA TYR A 2 -18.61 -7.94 -12.32
C TYR A 2 -18.40 -6.44 -12.55
N ASN A 3 -17.95 -5.72 -11.53
CA ASN A 3 -17.62 -4.30 -11.66
C ASN A 3 -16.09 -4.15 -11.77
N PRO A 4 -15.53 -3.94 -12.97
CA PRO A 4 -14.09 -3.87 -13.18
C PRO A 4 -13.46 -2.61 -12.56
N THR A 5 -14.26 -1.59 -12.26
CA THR A 5 -13.81 -0.32 -11.68
C THR A 5 -14.73 0.05 -10.51
N GLY A 6 -14.16 0.22 -9.32
CA GLY A 6 -14.90 0.51 -8.09
C GLY A 6 -14.40 1.77 -7.41
N SER A 7 -15.17 2.23 -6.42
CA SER A 7 -14.76 3.28 -5.48
C SER A 7 -15.03 2.81 -4.06
N THR A 8 -14.14 3.17 -3.14
CA THR A 8 -14.28 2.87 -1.71
C THR A 8 -15.47 3.58 -1.07
N VAL A 9 -16.08 4.57 -1.74
CA VAL A 9 -17.31 5.24 -1.29
C VAL A 9 -18.50 4.28 -1.13
N HIS A 10 -18.48 3.14 -1.83
CA HIS A 10 -19.52 2.11 -1.75
C HIS A 10 -19.13 0.93 -0.85
N VAL A 11 -17.98 1.00 -0.18
CA VAL A 11 -17.51 -0.05 0.72
C VAL A 11 -18.18 0.13 2.07
N ASN A 12 -18.87 -0.92 2.51
CA ASN A 12 -19.47 -0.97 3.83
C ASN A 12 -19.44 -2.42 4.34
N PHE A 13 -18.90 -2.61 5.53
CA PHE A 13 -18.91 -3.89 6.24
C PHE A 13 -18.91 -3.66 7.74
N ASN A 14 -19.45 -4.64 8.48
CA ASN A 14 -19.45 -4.63 9.93
C ASN A 14 -18.31 -5.50 10.47
N THR A 15 -17.78 -5.15 11.62
CA THR A 15 -16.73 -5.91 12.32
C THR A 15 -16.94 -5.85 13.83
N SER A 16 -16.52 -6.90 14.52
CA SER A 16 -16.47 -6.95 16.00
C SER A 16 -15.09 -6.60 16.55
N LYS A 17 -14.08 -6.36 15.69
CA LYS A 17 -12.75 -5.98 16.13
C LYS A 17 -12.77 -4.59 16.77
N THR A 18 -12.11 -4.48 17.92
CA THR A 18 -12.03 -3.26 18.72
C THR A 18 -10.77 -2.44 18.45
N GLU A 19 -9.70 -3.08 17.98
CA GLU A 19 -8.48 -2.41 17.54
C GLU A 19 -8.69 -1.83 16.15
N ARG A 20 -8.81 -0.50 16.10
CA ARG A 20 -9.15 0.25 14.90
C ARG A 20 -8.65 1.68 14.96
N TRP A 21 -8.36 2.24 13.79
CA TRP A 21 -8.01 3.65 13.60
C TRP A 21 -9.21 4.39 12.97
N GLU A 22 -9.63 5.49 13.60
CA GLU A 22 -10.65 6.38 13.02
C GLU A 22 -10.00 7.23 11.94
N THR A 23 -10.45 7.08 10.69
CA THR A 23 -9.80 7.76 9.58
C THR A 23 -10.27 9.20 9.43
N ASP A 24 -9.40 10.08 8.97
CA ASP A 24 -9.80 11.39 8.43
C ASP A 24 -10.64 11.19 7.16
N GLY A 25 -11.90 11.66 7.19
CA GLY A 25 -12.82 11.60 6.06
C GLY A 25 -12.36 12.37 4.81
N GLN A 26 -11.38 13.27 4.93
CA GLN A 26 -10.72 13.91 3.79
C GLN A 26 -9.66 13.02 3.12
N ARG A 27 -9.22 11.96 3.81
CA ARG A 27 -8.14 11.06 3.38
C ARG A 27 -8.62 9.64 3.08
N CYS A 28 -9.73 9.21 3.66
CA CYS A 28 -10.29 7.87 3.48
C CYS A 28 -11.82 7.89 3.52
N HIS A 29 -12.46 7.20 2.57
CA HIS A 29 -13.93 7.04 2.58
C HIS A 29 -14.42 6.04 3.63
N VAL A 30 -13.56 5.09 4.04
CA VAL A 30 -13.88 4.06 5.04
C VAL A 30 -13.50 4.59 6.41
N ASN A 31 -14.51 4.86 7.24
CA ASN A 31 -14.35 5.50 8.55
C ASN A 31 -13.46 4.77 9.56
N TRP A 32 -13.26 3.47 9.40
CA TRP A 32 -12.43 2.65 10.30
C TRP A 32 -11.46 1.77 9.54
N VAL A 33 -10.16 1.94 9.82
CA VAL A 33 -9.15 0.95 9.48
C VAL A 33 -9.07 -0.05 10.63
N ILE A 34 -9.25 -1.32 10.32
CA ILE A 34 -9.14 -2.41 11.29
C ILE A 34 -7.68 -2.77 11.44
N LEU A 35 -7.15 -2.70 12.66
CA LEU A 35 -5.73 -2.90 12.92
C LEU A 35 -5.45 -4.39 13.23
N ASP A 36 -4.34 -4.87 12.71
CA ASP A 36 -3.73 -6.17 12.96
C ASP A 36 -2.37 -6.00 13.67
N SER A 37 -1.86 -4.77 13.79
CA SER A 37 -0.70 -4.42 14.63
C SER A 37 -0.62 -2.91 14.90
N ASP A 38 0.17 -2.52 15.92
CA ASP A 38 0.49 -1.12 16.24
C ASP A 38 1.24 -0.38 15.11
N TRP A 39 1.85 -1.12 14.18
CA TRP A 39 2.51 -0.54 13.01
C TRP A 39 1.52 0.13 12.06
N GLU A 40 0.33 -0.44 11.96
CA GLU A 40 -0.68 0.05 11.02
C GLU A 40 -1.31 1.34 11.52
N SER A 41 -1.48 1.53 12.84
CA SER A 41 -2.03 2.77 13.39
C SER A 41 -1.07 3.93 13.14
N GLU A 42 0.21 3.72 13.36
CA GLU A 42 1.23 4.74 13.11
C GLU A 42 1.44 5.00 11.62
N PHE A 43 1.30 3.97 10.78
CA PHE A 43 1.21 4.17 9.34
C PHE A 43 0.01 5.06 8.96
N CYS A 44 -1.18 4.81 9.50
CA CYS A 44 -2.35 5.66 9.26
C CYS A 44 -2.09 7.10 9.69
N ARG A 45 -1.53 7.31 10.89
CA ARG A 45 -1.15 8.64 11.40
C ARG A 45 -0.22 9.37 10.43
N VAL A 46 0.84 8.72 9.98
CA VAL A 46 1.81 9.30 9.05
C VAL A 46 1.15 9.57 7.70
N ALA A 47 0.44 8.61 7.12
CA ALA A 47 -0.24 8.76 5.83
C ALA A 47 -1.23 9.94 5.82
N GLU A 48 -2.01 10.14 6.89
CA GLU A 48 -2.96 11.24 6.98
C GLU A 48 -2.29 12.62 7.10
N SER A 49 -1.21 12.69 7.86
CA SER A 49 -0.43 13.92 8.05
C SER A 49 0.46 14.28 6.85
N HIS A 50 0.74 13.31 5.97
CA HIS A 50 1.73 13.50 4.91
C HIS A 50 1.19 14.38 3.76
N PRO A 51 1.91 15.43 3.34
CA PRO A 51 1.42 16.38 2.33
C PRO A 51 1.27 15.78 0.93
N ARG A 52 2.09 14.76 0.59
CA ARG A 52 2.00 14.06 -0.70
C ARG A 52 0.94 12.96 -0.75
N VAL A 53 0.37 12.54 0.39
CA VAL A 53 -0.73 11.57 0.36
C VAL A 53 -1.99 12.31 -0.01
N LEU A 54 -2.75 11.79 -0.97
CA LEU A 54 -4.05 12.34 -1.38
C LEU A 54 -5.18 11.59 -0.70
N ALA A 55 -5.10 10.26 -0.73
CA ALA A 55 -6.01 9.37 -0.04
C ALA A 55 -5.31 8.05 0.30
N TYR A 56 -5.88 7.28 1.21
CA TYR A 56 -5.41 5.93 1.50
C TYR A 56 -6.58 5.04 1.89
N VAL A 57 -6.39 3.72 1.81
CA VAL A 57 -7.35 2.75 2.33
C VAL A 57 -6.62 1.46 2.70
N LYS A 58 -7.03 0.82 3.80
CA LYS A 58 -6.65 -0.56 4.08
C LYS A 58 -7.42 -1.49 3.15
N ASN A 59 -6.75 -2.45 2.53
CA ASN A 59 -7.32 -3.49 1.68
C ASN A 59 -8.07 -4.58 2.48
N HIS A 60 -8.69 -4.17 3.59
CA HIS A 60 -9.55 -5.01 4.38
C HIS A 60 -10.91 -5.11 3.69
N ASN A 61 -11.30 -6.32 3.30
CA ASN A 61 -12.57 -6.61 2.62
C ASN A 61 -12.79 -5.86 1.27
N LEU A 62 -11.74 -5.32 0.63
CA LEU A 62 -11.83 -4.66 -0.68
C LEU A 62 -11.64 -5.62 -1.86
N GLY A 63 -10.91 -6.71 -1.65
CA GLY A 63 -10.73 -7.77 -2.64
C GLY A 63 -9.62 -7.53 -3.67
N LEU A 64 -8.70 -6.57 -3.42
CA LEU A 64 -7.46 -6.50 -4.21
C LEU A 64 -6.57 -7.68 -3.83
N GLU A 65 -6.51 -8.67 -4.72
CA GLU A 65 -5.74 -9.89 -4.54
C GLU A 65 -4.84 -10.10 -5.76
N VAL A 66 -3.56 -10.38 -5.50
CA VAL A 66 -2.55 -10.66 -6.51
C VAL A 66 -2.27 -12.16 -6.50
N PRO A 67 -2.58 -12.89 -7.58
CA PRO A 67 -2.22 -14.29 -7.67
C PRO A 67 -0.70 -14.44 -7.79
N TYR A 68 -0.12 -15.34 -6.99
CA TYR A 68 1.30 -15.68 -7.07
C TYR A 68 1.50 -17.19 -6.96
N ARG A 69 2.64 -17.67 -7.47
CA ARG A 69 3.02 -19.07 -7.36
C ARG A 69 4.06 -19.20 -6.25
N PHE A 70 3.74 -19.98 -5.22
CA PHE A 70 4.70 -20.36 -4.19
C PHE A 70 4.98 -21.85 -4.32
N VAL A 71 6.20 -22.19 -4.73
CA VAL A 71 6.58 -23.56 -5.09
C VAL A 71 5.65 -24.11 -6.19
N ALA A 72 4.79 -25.09 -5.90
CA ALA A 72 3.85 -25.69 -6.84
C ALA A 72 2.40 -25.24 -6.62
N GLU A 73 2.14 -24.38 -5.62
CA GLU A 73 0.80 -23.94 -5.25
C GLU A 73 0.49 -22.54 -5.79
N MET A 74 -0.72 -22.39 -6.33
CA MET A 74 -1.28 -21.08 -6.61
C MET A 74 -1.85 -20.49 -5.32
N ARG A 75 -1.34 -19.33 -4.93
CA ARG A 75 -1.76 -18.59 -3.75
C ARG A 75 -2.21 -17.19 -4.13
N LYS A 76 -2.87 -16.53 -3.18
CA LYS A 76 -3.30 -15.15 -3.31
C LYS A 76 -2.60 -14.30 -2.28
N TYR A 77 -1.95 -13.25 -2.74
CA TYR A 77 -1.37 -12.22 -1.90
C TYR A 77 -2.38 -11.07 -1.80
N ARG A 78 -2.62 -10.59 -0.59
CA ARG A 78 -3.45 -9.42 -0.33
C ARG A 78 -2.56 -8.38 0.33
N PRO A 79 -2.20 -7.28 -0.35
CA PRO A 79 -1.42 -6.22 0.27
C PRO A 79 -2.23 -5.51 1.36
N ASP A 80 -1.57 -4.85 2.31
CA ASP A 80 -2.25 -4.19 3.43
C ASP A 80 -2.94 -2.89 3.02
N PHE A 81 -2.26 -2.00 2.31
CA PHE A 81 -2.78 -0.65 2.00
C PHE A 81 -2.62 -0.28 0.52
N ILE A 82 -3.51 0.61 0.08
CA ILE A 82 -3.38 1.34 -1.19
C ILE A 82 -3.35 2.83 -0.82
N VAL A 83 -2.34 3.54 -1.29
CA VAL A 83 -2.15 4.98 -1.05
C VAL A 83 -2.12 5.70 -2.39
N LEU A 84 -2.96 6.73 -2.54
CA LEU A 84 -2.86 7.67 -3.64
C LEU A 84 -1.84 8.75 -3.27
N VAL A 85 -0.78 8.86 -4.06
CA VAL A 85 0.33 9.79 -3.82
C VAL A 85 0.44 10.80 -4.94
N ASP A 86 0.58 12.08 -4.59
CA ASP A 86 1.07 13.12 -5.49
C ASP A 86 2.60 13.07 -5.52
N ASP A 87 3.12 12.45 -6.58
CA ASP A 87 4.55 12.31 -6.83
C ASP A 87 5.13 13.46 -7.67
N GLY A 88 4.43 14.59 -7.76
CA GLY A 88 4.83 15.75 -8.55
C GLY A 88 4.19 15.80 -9.94
N LYS A 89 3.35 14.83 -10.30
CA LYS A 89 2.48 14.88 -11.50
C LYS A 89 1.12 15.53 -11.22
N GLY A 90 0.87 15.92 -9.98
CA GLY A 90 -0.34 16.60 -9.56
C GLY A 90 -1.49 15.63 -9.26
N LYS A 91 -2.56 16.19 -8.69
CA LYS A 91 -3.70 15.41 -8.15
C LYS A 91 -4.51 14.65 -9.19
N GLU A 92 -4.40 15.05 -10.46
CA GLU A 92 -5.13 14.43 -11.58
C GLU A 92 -4.42 13.20 -12.17
N ASP A 93 -3.14 12.99 -11.84
CA ASP A 93 -2.37 11.81 -12.23
C ASP A 93 -1.66 11.23 -10.99
N PRO A 94 -2.40 10.70 -9.99
CA PRO A 94 -1.79 10.16 -8.79
C PRO A 94 -1.12 8.81 -9.03
N LEU A 95 -0.09 8.53 -8.24
CA LEU A 95 0.50 7.19 -8.14
C LEU A 95 -0.30 6.33 -7.16
N ASN A 96 -0.77 5.16 -7.61
CA ASN A 96 -1.33 4.12 -6.76
C ASN A 96 -0.18 3.32 -6.12
N LEU A 97 0.19 3.68 -4.90
CA LEU A 97 1.23 2.99 -4.15
C LEU A 97 0.60 1.86 -3.32
N VAL A 98 0.93 0.61 -3.67
CA VAL A 98 0.60 -0.56 -2.86
C VAL A 98 1.63 -0.68 -1.75
N VAL A 99 1.16 -0.66 -0.50
CA VAL A 99 2.01 -0.74 0.69
C VAL A 99 1.72 -2.02 1.45
N GLU A 100 2.78 -2.72 1.79
CA GLU A 100 2.77 -3.86 2.70
C GLU A 100 3.51 -3.51 3.98
N ILE A 101 2.86 -3.70 5.12
CA ILE A 101 3.42 -3.42 6.44
C ILE A 101 3.98 -4.73 6.99
N LYS A 102 5.31 -4.88 6.96
CA LYS A 102 5.98 -6.12 7.37
C LYS A 102 6.74 -5.99 8.69
N GLY A 103 6.46 -6.94 9.57
CA GLY A 103 7.40 -7.41 10.58
C GLY A 103 8.45 -8.38 10.01
N PHE A 104 8.96 -9.31 10.85
CA PHE A 104 9.99 -10.30 10.50
C PHE A 104 9.80 -11.02 9.15
N ARG A 105 10.89 -11.20 8.37
CA ARG A 105 10.86 -11.76 7.00
C ARG A 105 11.04 -13.28 6.97
N GLY A 106 10.21 -13.96 6.16
CA GLY A 106 10.40 -15.35 5.73
C GLY A 106 10.41 -15.49 4.19
N GLU A 107 10.67 -16.69 3.66
CA GLU A 107 10.81 -16.94 2.20
C GLU A 107 9.57 -16.54 1.39
N ASP A 108 8.38 -16.70 1.95
CA ASP A 108 7.11 -16.27 1.35
C ASP A 108 7.06 -14.76 1.09
N ALA A 109 7.68 -13.95 1.96
CA ALA A 109 7.77 -12.51 1.77
C ALA A 109 8.57 -12.14 0.52
N ARG A 110 9.64 -12.90 0.22
CA ARG A 110 10.49 -12.68 -0.96
C ARG A 110 9.73 -12.95 -2.26
N VAL A 111 8.97 -14.05 -2.32
CA VAL A 111 8.21 -14.44 -3.51
C VAL A 111 7.06 -13.45 -3.79
N LYS A 112 6.39 -12.95 -2.75
CA LYS A 112 5.36 -11.90 -2.90
C LYS A 112 5.96 -10.63 -3.48
N LYS A 113 7.09 -10.16 -2.94
CA LYS A 113 7.81 -8.99 -3.46
C LYS A 113 8.20 -9.18 -4.92
N GLU A 114 8.86 -10.30 -5.24
CA GLU A 114 9.24 -10.63 -6.61
C GLU A 114 8.02 -10.64 -7.53
N THR A 115 6.89 -11.15 -7.07
CA THR A 115 5.65 -11.14 -7.85
C THR A 115 5.17 -9.73 -8.15
N MET A 116 5.21 -8.83 -7.16
CA MET A 116 4.82 -7.43 -7.35
C MET A 116 5.78 -6.70 -8.30
N ASP A 117 7.08 -6.79 -8.04
CA ASP A 117 8.12 -6.04 -8.75
C ASP A 117 8.30 -6.51 -10.20
N VAL A 118 8.23 -7.82 -10.44
CA VAL A 118 8.58 -8.41 -11.75
C VAL A 118 7.36 -8.65 -12.63
N TYR A 119 6.21 -8.99 -12.04
CA TYR A 119 5.04 -9.40 -12.81
C TYR A 119 3.88 -8.42 -12.71
N TRP A 120 3.39 -8.16 -11.50
CA TRP A 120 2.11 -7.48 -11.33
C TRP A 120 2.18 -5.98 -11.60
N ILE A 121 3.15 -5.26 -11.01
CA ILE A 121 3.32 -3.81 -11.22
C ILE A 121 3.66 -3.49 -12.69
N PRO A 122 4.63 -4.16 -13.33
CA PRO A 122 4.88 -3.95 -14.76
C PRO A 122 3.66 -4.30 -15.62
N GLY A 123 2.95 -5.38 -15.28
CA GLY A 123 1.75 -5.82 -15.99
C GLY A 123 0.62 -4.79 -15.96
N VAL A 124 0.24 -4.31 -14.78
CA VAL A 124 -0.85 -3.32 -14.65
C VAL A 124 -0.48 -1.97 -15.27
N ASN A 125 0.78 -1.55 -15.16
CA ASN A 125 1.25 -0.31 -15.79
C ASN A 125 1.27 -0.41 -17.32
N ASN A 126 1.66 -1.56 -17.88
CA ASN A 126 1.69 -1.78 -19.33
C ASN A 126 0.28 -1.87 -19.95
N LEU A 127 -0.75 -2.21 -19.16
CA LEU A 127 -2.14 -2.14 -19.63
C LEU A 127 -2.58 -0.69 -19.91
N GLY A 128 -2.05 0.29 -19.19
CA GLY A 128 -2.35 1.72 -19.38
C GLY A 128 -3.78 2.14 -19.04
N THR A 129 -4.63 1.24 -18.54
CA THR A 129 -6.06 1.49 -18.27
C THR A 129 -6.39 1.74 -16.80
N HIS A 130 -5.44 1.49 -15.89
CA HIS A 130 -5.68 1.54 -14.45
C HIS A 130 -4.84 2.59 -13.72
N GLY A 131 -4.31 3.57 -14.44
CA GLY A 131 -3.38 4.57 -13.89
C GLY A 131 -2.00 3.98 -13.63
N ARG A 132 -1.21 4.68 -12.80
CA ARG A 132 0.17 4.30 -12.46
C ARG A 132 0.20 3.58 -11.12
N TRP A 133 0.99 2.52 -11.03
CA TRP A 133 1.13 1.70 -9.85
C TRP A 133 2.60 1.53 -9.47
N ALA A 134 2.85 1.52 -8.17
CA ALA A 134 4.13 1.13 -7.58
C ALA A 134 3.88 0.24 -6.36
N PHE A 135 4.93 -0.47 -5.93
CA PHE A 135 4.88 -1.34 -4.76
C PHE A 135 6.00 -1.00 -3.80
N ALA A 136 5.71 -1.07 -2.50
CA ALA A 136 6.72 -0.92 -1.47
C ALA A 136 6.40 -1.72 -0.19
N GLU A 137 7.46 -2.10 0.49
CA GLU A 137 7.40 -2.81 1.77
C GLU A 137 7.95 -1.90 2.88
N PHE A 138 7.21 -1.81 3.98
CA PHE A 138 7.64 -1.14 5.19
C PHE A 138 8.30 -2.16 6.13
N THR A 139 9.64 -2.17 6.22
CA THR A 139 10.42 -3.31 6.79
C THR A 139 11.38 -2.97 7.95
N ASP A 140 11.75 -1.70 8.17
CA ASP A 140 12.97 -1.34 8.92
C ASP A 140 12.74 -0.41 10.14
N VAL A 141 11.82 -0.73 11.04
CA VAL A 141 11.60 0.15 12.23
C VAL A 141 11.82 -0.57 13.57
N TRP A 142 12.31 -1.81 13.52
CA TRP A 142 12.46 -2.74 14.65
C TRP A 142 13.34 -2.34 15.85
N GLN A 143 13.94 -1.14 15.94
CA GLN A 143 14.99 -0.89 16.95
C GLN A 143 14.91 0.38 17.81
N MET A 144 13.93 1.30 17.68
CA MET A 144 13.88 2.46 18.60
C MET A 144 12.45 2.87 18.94
N GLU A 145 11.99 2.54 20.14
CA GLU A 145 10.66 2.91 20.67
C GLU A 145 10.54 4.40 21.02
N ALA A 146 11.64 5.15 21.19
CA ALA A 146 11.57 6.58 21.54
C ALA A 146 11.27 7.51 20.35
N ASP A 147 11.69 7.14 19.13
CA ASP A 147 11.60 7.99 17.92
C ASP A 147 10.72 7.37 16.83
N PHE A 148 9.80 6.49 17.21
CA PHE A 148 9.04 5.64 16.31
C PHE A 148 8.33 6.44 15.21
N ALA A 149 7.59 7.48 15.58
CA ALA A 149 6.85 8.35 14.68
C ALA A 149 7.74 8.97 13.59
N THR A 150 8.90 9.52 13.99
CA THR A 150 9.87 10.15 13.08
C THR A 150 10.49 9.13 12.13
N LYS A 151 10.75 7.91 12.61
CA LYS A 151 11.24 6.82 11.77
C LYS A 151 10.21 6.38 10.74
N VAL A 152 8.95 6.26 11.16
CA VAL A 152 7.88 5.88 10.24
C VAL A 152 7.72 6.92 9.15
N GLU A 153 7.73 8.20 9.50
CA GLU A 153 7.70 9.29 8.54
C GLU A 153 8.91 9.27 7.59
N ALA A 154 10.12 9.06 8.11
CA ALA A 154 11.33 9.00 7.29
C ALA A 154 11.34 7.80 6.32
N GLU A 155 10.94 6.61 6.79
CA GLU A 155 10.84 5.43 5.94
C GLU A 155 9.70 5.55 4.93
N PHE A 156 8.57 6.16 5.31
CA PHE A 156 7.48 6.46 4.39
C PHE A 156 7.91 7.43 3.28
N ASN A 157 8.67 8.47 3.62
CA ASN A 157 9.28 9.38 2.64
C ASN A 157 10.23 8.64 1.68
N LYS A 158 11.17 7.86 2.21
CA LYS A 158 12.09 7.04 1.39
C LYS A 158 11.34 6.07 0.49
N MET A 159 10.25 5.48 0.99
CA MET A 159 9.39 4.59 0.25
C MET A 159 8.75 5.33 -0.93
N ILE A 160 8.16 6.50 -0.69
CA ILE A 160 7.59 7.34 -1.76
C ILE A 160 8.68 7.68 -2.77
N ASP A 161 9.83 8.18 -2.34
CA ASP A 161 10.91 8.58 -3.24
C ASP A 161 11.45 7.40 -4.07
N ARG A 162 11.49 6.18 -3.52
CA ARG A 162 11.86 4.96 -4.26
C ARG A 162 10.79 4.54 -5.26
N ALA A 163 9.51 4.66 -4.90
CA ALA A 163 8.39 4.31 -5.75
C ALA A 163 8.20 5.30 -6.92
N THR A 164 8.69 6.52 -6.78
CA THR A 164 8.55 7.61 -7.75
C THR A 164 9.81 7.85 -8.58
N ALA A 165 10.97 7.33 -8.15
CA ALA A 165 12.17 7.31 -8.96
C ALA A 165 11.90 6.55 -10.26
N GLU A 166 12.10 7.22 -11.41
CA GLU A 166 12.00 6.57 -12.72
C GLU A 166 12.94 5.36 -12.74
N PRO A 167 12.51 4.19 -13.27
CA PRO A 167 13.42 3.09 -13.48
C PRO A 167 14.52 3.59 -14.42
N GLY A 168 15.75 3.70 -13.89
CA GLY A 168 16.88 4.22 -14.64
C GLY A 168 16.94 3.55 -16.00
N ASN A 169 16.90 4.35 -17.07
CA ASN A 169 17.14 3.90 -18.42
C ASN A 169 18.47 3.13 -18.45
N GLY A 170 18.38 1.80 -18.46
CA GLY A 170 19.48 0.94 -18.82
C GLY A 170 19.73 1.08 -20.31
N SER A 171 20.41 2.17 -20.69
CA SER A 171 21.07 2.29 -21.99
C SER A 171 22.17 1.25 -22.07
N ASN A 172 21.93 0.23 -22.91
CA ASN A 172 22.95 -0.63 -23.50
C ASN A 172 23.14 -0.21 -24.96
#